data_AF-A0A7Z1Q9F4-F1
#
_entry.id   AF-A0A7Z1Q9F4-F1
#
_cell.length_a   1.000
_cell.length_b   1.000
_cell.length_c   1.000
_cell.angle_alpha   90.00
_cell.angle_beta   90.00
_cell.angle_gamma   90.00
#
_symmetry.space_group_name_H-M   'P 1'
#
loop_
_entity.id
_entity.type
_entity.pdbx_description
1 polymer ?
#
loop_
_entity_poly.entity_id
_entity_poly.type
_entity_poly.pdbx_seq_one_letter_code
_entity_poly.pdbx_strand_id
1 'polypeptide(L)'
;LKNDGTTQWATGETGKTITESFMNKPKDILSPDAPFIETGRDVINRADSIVGNTGQQCSAQEINRSEFTNYTCERDTTVEEYCTRTASITGDWKYTDEYREVTIPHSQFRFGRDGKKLVFSFTAPVSGTVENAALTVYAAFYFLNSRYTFMNSTFNVSLINGQTGTFPLSGAAGLQMTQGQVLTGSGCTANGNCIWGGNGDDTV
;
A
#
# COMPACT_ATOMS: atom_id res chain seq x y z
N LEU A 1 -22.38 -29.34 7.79
CA LEU A 1 -21.81 -30.64 7.36
C LEU A 1 -20.51 -30.52 6.54
N LYS A 2 -19.76 -29.40 6.59
CA LYS A 2 -18.56 -29.21 5.74
C LYS A 2 -17.28 -28.85 6.52
N ASN A 3 -17.16 -29.29 7.77
CA ASN A 3 -15.93 -29.09 8.56
C ASN A 3 -15.63 -30.15 9.65
N ASP A 4 -16.34 -31.28 9.67
CA ASP A 4 -16.14 -32.28 10.73
C ASP A 4 -14.93 -33.21 10.49
N GLY A 5 -14.54 -33.44 9.23
CA GLY A 5 -13.45 -34.38 8.88
C GLY A 5 -12.03 -33.85 9.13
N THR A 6 -11.77 -32.56 8.86
CA THR A 6 -10.46 -31.92 9.10
C THR A 6 -10.19 -31.75 10.60
N THR A 7 -11.25 -31.51 11.38
CA THR A 7 -11.17 -31.35 12.83
C THR A 7 -10.84 -32.69 13.51
N GLN A 8 -11.39 -33.83 13.04
CA GLN A 8 -11.03 -35.16 13.56
C GLN A 8 -9.59 -35.57 13.23
N TRP A 9 -9.04 -35.19 12.08
CA TRP A 9 -7.64 -35.49 11.74
C TRP A 9 -6.63 -34.70 12.57
N ALA A 10 -6.92 -33.42 12.86
CA ALA A 10 -6.03 -32.59 13.66
C ALA A 10 -6.08 -32.92 15.16
N THR A 11 -7.21 -33.44 15.66
CA THR A 11 -7.43 -33.64 17.11
C THR A 11 -7.51 -35.11 17.55
N GLY A 12 -7.67 -36.05 16.62
CA GLY A 12 -7.80 -37.48 16.92
C GLY A 12 -6.47 -38.18 17.25
N GLU A 13 -6.56 -39.21 18.09
CA GLU A 13 -5.44 -40.05 18.56
C GLU A 13 -4.53 -40.54 17.42
N THR A 14 -5.13 -40.91 16.29
CA THR A 14 -4.43 -41.42 15.10
C THR A 14 -3.54 -40.36 14.45
N GLY A 15 -3.98 -39.09 14.40
CA GLY A 15 -3.21 -37.99 13.83
C GLY A 15 -1.98 -37.65 14.69
N LYS A 16 -2.12 -37.73 16.01
CA LYS A 16 -1.00 -37.56 16.96
C LYS A 16 0.02 -38.69 16.86
N THR A 17 -0.44 -39.94 16.78
CA THR A 17 0.44 -41.13 16.69
C THR A 17 1.31 -41.10 15.42
N ILE A 18 0.75 -40.68 14.28
CA ILE A 18 1.51 -40.57 13.04
C ILE A 18 2.57 -39.46 13.16
N THR A 19 2.21 -38.33 13.76
CA THR A 19 3.14 -37.18 13.92
C THR A 19 4.26 -37.50 14.90
N GLU A 20 3.98 -38.22 15.99
CA GLU A 20 4.98 -38.68 16.95
C GLU A 20 5.94 -39.73 16.36
N SER A 21 5.47 -40.60 15.46
CA SER A 21 6.30 -41.60 14.78
C SER A 21 7.35 -40.97 13.86
N PHE A 22 7.01 -39.89 13.16
CA PHE A 22 7.96 -39.15 12.32
C PHE A 22 8.96 -38.33 13.15
N MET A 23 8.54 -37.76 14.28
CA MET A 23 9.40 -36.92 15.11
C MET A 23 10.38 -37.73 15.99
N ASN A 24 10.04 -38.98 16.31
CA ASN A 24 10.87 -39.87 17.15
C ASN A 24 11.63 -40.96 16.38
N LYS A 25 11.65 -40.93 15.03
CA LYS A 25 12.45 -41.90 14.25
C LYS A 25 13.95 -41.65 14.51
N PRO A 26 14.73 -42.62 15.03
CA PRO A 26 16.17 -42.47 15.17
C PRO A 26 16.83 -42.32 13.79
N LYS A 27 17.90 -41.52 13.71
CA LYS A 27 18.65 -41.32 12.47
C LYS A 27 19.32 -42.62 12.04
N ASP A 28 19.16 -42.99 10.77
CA ASP A 28 19.84 -44.13 10.17
C ASP A 28 21.36 -43.86 10.17
N ILE A 29 22.11 -44.63 10.97
CA ILE A 29 23.58 -44.60 10.99
C ILE A 29 24.07 -45.65 9.99
N LEU A 30 24.63 -45.24 8.86
CA LEU A 30 25.43 -46.12 8.02
C LEU A 30 26.71 -46.49 8.78
N SER A 31 26.77 -47.69 9.34
CA SER A 31 27.95 -48.22 10.01
C SER A 31 29.05 -48.54 8.98
N PRO A 32 30.31 -48.10 9.18
CA PRO A 32 31.43 -48.40 8.27
C PRO A 32 31.83 -49.88 8.19
N ASP A 33 31.37 -50.71 9.13
CA ASP A 33 31.74 -52.13 9.24
C ASP A 33 30.73 -53.07 8.59
N ALA A 34 30.11 -52.63 7.50
CA ALA A 34 29.14 -53.44 6.80
C ALA A 34 29.85 -54.54 5.95
N PRO A 35 29.36 -55.80 5.97
CA PRO A 35 30.08 -56.98 5.49
C PRO A 35 30.40 -57.01 3.98
N PHE A 36 29.80 -56.11 3.19
CA PHE A 36 30.08 -55.95 1.75
C PHE A 36 31.38 -55.21 1.45
N ILE A 37 32.01 -54.57 2.44
CA ILE A 37 33.30 -53.87 2.27
C ILE A 37 34.50 -54.80 2.52
N GLU A 38 34.34 -55.92 3.24
CA GLU A 38 35.44 -56.88 3.51
C GLU A 38 35.84 -57.72 2.30
N THR A 39 34.87 -58.20 1.51
CA THR A 39 35.13 -59.07 0.34
C THR A 39 35.93 -58.36 -0.76
N GLY A 40 35.76 -57.04 -0.92
CA GLY A 40 36.53 -56.26 -1.90
C GLY A 40 38.02 -56.14 -1.55
N ARG A 41 38.37 -56.17 -0.26
CA ARG A 41 39.78 -56.09 0.19
C ARG A 41 40.55 -57.40 0.06
N ASP A 42 39.87 -58.56 0.09
CA ASP A 42 40.52 -59.87 -0.02
C ASP A 42 40.98 -60.20 -1.46
N VAL A 43 40.34 -59.61 -2.48
CA VAL A 43 40.72 -59.75 -3.90
C VAL A 43 42.00 -58.97 -4.23
N ILE A 44 42.22 -57.82 -3.59
CA ILE A 44 43.42 -57.01 -3.78
C ILE A 44 44.68 -57.73 -3.27
N ASN A 45 44.57 -58.45 -2.15
CA ASN A 45 45.69 -59.17 -1.54
C ASN A 45 46.12 -60.45 -2.30
N ARG A 46 45.37 -60.88 -3.33
CA ARG A 46 45.64 -62.09 -4.13
C ARG A 46 46.09 -61.82 -5.57
N ALA A 47 46.28 -60.56 -5.96
CA ALA A 47 46.61 -60.20 -7.34
C ALA A 47 48.00 -60.71 -7.80
N ASP A 48 48.97 -60.83 -6.89
CA ASP A 48 50.35 -61.23 -7.21
C ASP A 48 50.51 -62.71 -7.63
N SER A 49 49.51 -63.57 -7.42
CA SER A 49 49.56 -64.97 -7.87
C SER A 49 48.90 -65.23 -9.23
N ILE A 50 48.26 -64.23 -9.84
CA ILE A 50 47.49 -64.40 -11.09
C ILE A 50 48.32 -64.04 -12.33
N VAL A 51 49.34 -63.18 -12.18
CA VAL A 51 50.25 -62.77 -13.26
C VAL A 51 51.62 -63.47 -13.11
N GLY A 52 51.57 -64.79 -13.10
CA GLY A 52 52.74 -65.66 -13.21
C GLY A 52 53.29 -65.68 -14.64
N ASN A 53 54.52 -65.17 -14.75
CA ASN A 53 55.40 -65.10 -15.91
C ASN A 53 55.72 -66.49 -16.54
N THR A 54 55.38 -66.72 -17.83
CA THR A 54 56.11 -67.64 -18.75
C THR A 54 55.63 -67.53 -20.20
N GLY A 55 56.54 -67.29 -21.16
CA GLY A 55 56.48 -67.90 -22.51
C GLY A 55 56.43 -66.97 -23.73
N GLN A 56 57.43 -67.10 -24.60
CA GLN A 56 57.73 -66.31 -25.81
C GLN A 56 56.76 -66.48 -27.00
N GLN A 57 56.90 -65.53 -27.94
CA GLN A 57 56.56 -65.53 -29.39
C GLN A 57 55.27 -64.80 -29.80
N CYS A 58 55.37 -63.49 -30.07
CA CYS A 58 54.48 -62.79 -30.99
C CYS A 58 55.29 -61.75 -31.78
N SER A 59 55.44 -61.92 -33.09
CA SER A 59 55.98 -60.92 -34.02
C SER A 59 54.85 -59.97 -34.46
N ALA A 60 55.14 -58.67 -34.53
CA ALA A 60 54.18 -57.67 -34.99
C ALA A 60 53.71 -57.94 -36.43
N GLN A 61 52.42 -58.15 -36.62
CA GLN A 61 51.75 -58.13 -37.93
C GLN A 61 50.80 -56.94 -37.99
N GLU A 62 50.89 -56.15 -39.06
CA GLU A 62 49.89 -55.12 -39.36
C GLU A 62 48.59 -55.80 -39.82
N ILE A 63 47.60 -55.83 -38.92
CA ILE A 63 46.24 -56.24 -39.26
C ILE A 63 45.41 -54.97 -39.41
N ASN A 64 45.00 -54.66 -40.65
CA ASN A 64 44.00 -53.61 -40.90
C ASN A 64 42.63 -54.10 -40.40
N ARG A 65 42.32 -53.86 -39.13
CA ARG A 65 40.96 -54.05 -38.57
C ARG A 65 40.24 -52.71 -38.60
N SER A 66 39.09 -52.66 -39.25
CA SER A 66 38.16 -51.55 -39.12
C SER A 66 37.58 -51.57 -37.70
N GLU A 67 38.12 -50.73 -36.84
CA GLU A 67 37.65 -50.56 -35.47
C GLU A 67 36.47 -49.57 -35.48
N PHE A 68 35.26 -50.05 -35.25
CA PHE A 68 34.10 -49.18 -35.07
C PHE A 68 34.11 -48.70 -33.61
N THR A 69 34.68 -47.51 -33.36
CA THR A 69 34.66 -46.88 -32.04
C THR A 69 33.25 -46.36 -31.74
N ASN A 70 32.49 -47.11 -30.96
CA ASN A 70 31.22 -46.60 -30.41
C ASN A 70 31.52 -45.60 -29.30
N TYR A 71 31.36 -44.30 -29.57
CA TYR A 71 31.32 -43.27 -28.55
C TYR A 71 29.92 -43.27 -27.94
N THR A 72 29.78 -43.86 -26.75
CA THR A 72 28.56 -43.73 -25.95
C THR A 72 28.78 -42.56 -25.01
N CYS A 73 28.13 -41.43 -25.28
CA CYS A 73 28.15 -40.29 -24.39
C CYS A 73 27.06 -40.54 -23.33
N GLU A 74 27.44 -41.00 -22.14
CA GLU A 74 26.52 -40.97 -21.00
C GLU A 74 26.23 -39.51 -20.68
N ARG A 75 25.00 -39.06 -20.94
CA ARG A 75 24.54 -37.73 -20.51
C ARG A 75 24.37 -37.80 -18.99
N ASP A 76 25.23 -37.08 -18.29
CA ASP A 76 25.11 -36.75 -16.89
C ASP A 76 23.67 -36.35 -16.53
N THR A 77 23.24 -36.77 -15.35
CA THR A 77 21.87 -36.65 -14.83
C THR A 77 21.30 -35.24 -15.02
N THR A 78 20.04 -35.19 -15.46
CA THR A 78 19.19 -34.00 -15.60
C THR A 78 19.44 -32.94 -14.51
N VAL A 79 19.98 -31.79 -14.90
CA VAL A 79 19.94 -30.59 -14.07
C VAL A 79 18.48 -30.11 -14.05
N GLU A 80 17.79 -30.33 -12.93
CA GLU A 80 16.52 -29.65 -12.66
C GLU A 80 16.81 -28.17 -12.39
N GLU A 81 16.87 -27.35 -13.44
CA GLU A 81 16.85 -25.90 -13.28
C GLU A 81 15.43 -25.45 -12.94
N TYR A 82 15.22 -25.13 -11.67
CA TYR A 82 14.00 -24.47 -11.20
C TYR A 82 14.00 -23.01 -11.67
N CYS A 83 13.31 -22.73 -12.76
CA CYS A 83 12.96 -21.35 -13.13
C CYS A 83 11.89 -20.81 -12.15
N THR A 84 12.31 -20.14 -11.08
CA THR A 84 11.37 -19.37 -10.24
C THR A 84 11.02 -18.06 -10.95
N ARG A 85 9.75 -17.90 -11.37
CA ARG A 85 9.24 -16.62 -11.90
C ARG A 85 8.97 -15.66 -10.74
N THR A 86 9.88 -14.72 -10.50
CA THR A 86 9.65 -13.63 -9.56
C THR A 86 8.82 -12.55 -10.26
N ALA A 87 7.51 -12.49 -9.98
CA ALA A 87 6.68 -11.38 -10.41
C ALA A 87 6.73 -10.26 -9.37
N SER A 88 7.32 -9.12 -9.71
CA SER A 88 7.23 -7.90 -8.89
C SER A 88 6.01 -7.10 -9.30
N ILE A 89 5.07 -6.88 -8.38
CA ILE A 89 3.98 -5.91 -8.57
C ILE A 89 4.61 -4.52 -8.47
N THR A 90 4.79 -3.85 -9.62
CA THR A 90 5.14 -2.44 -9.69
C THR A 90 3.87 -1.62 -9.91
N GLY A 91 3.72 -0.51 -9.19
CA GLY A 91 2.63 0.45 -9.37
C GLY A 91 3.16 1.87 -9.29
N ASP A 92 2.57 2.76 -10.08
CA ASP A 92 2.81 4.20 -10.00
C ASP A 92 1.80 4.83 -9.03
N TRP A 93 2.30 5.57 -8.05
CA TRP A 93 1.45 6.44 -7.23
C TRP A 93 1.05 7.65 -8.08
N LYS A 94 -0.19 7.67 -8.56
CA LYS A 94 -0.78 8.88 -9.13
C LYS A 94 -1.56 9.60 -8.04
N TYR A 95 -1.15 10.82 -7.73
CA TYR A 95 -2.01 11.77 -7.05
C TYR A 95 -3.11 12.16 -8.04
N THR A 96 -4.35 11.82 -7.73
CA THR A 96 -5.52 12.35 -8.42
C THR A 96 -6.01 13.53 -7.60
N ASP A 97 -6.00 14.72 -8.20
CA ASP A 97 -6.66 15.88 -7.61
C ASP A 97 -8.18 15.70 -7.78
N GLU A 98 -8.89 15.60 -6.66
CA GLU A 98 -10.35 15.52 -6.64
C GLU A 98 -10.91 16.93 -6.43
N TYR A 99 -11.64 17.43 -7.43
CA TYR A 99 -12.40 18.67 -7.30
C TYR A 99 -13.74 18.35 -6.63
N ARG A 100 -13.97 18.96 -5.48
CA ARG A 100 -15.20 18.77 -4.70
C ARG A 100 -15.85 20.10 -4.39
N GLU A 101 -17.12 20.24 -4.76
CA GLU A 101 -17.94 21.35 -4.31
C GLU A 101 -18.42 21.09 -2.87
N VAL A 102 -18.29 22.12 -2.02
CA VAL A 102 -18.68 22.05 -0.62
C VAL A 102 -19.60 23.21 -0.31
N THR A 103 -20.88 22.90 -0.05
CA THR A 103 -21.87 23.88 0.38
C THR A 103 -21.93 23.93 1.89
N ILE A 104 -21.60 25.08 2.48
CA ILE A 104 -21.77 25.34 3.92
C ILE A 104 -23.16 25.93 4.13
N PRO A 105 -24.11 25.20 4.72
CA PRO A 105 -25.46 25.72 4.95
C PRO A 105 -25.46 26.75 6.08
N HIS A 106 -26.47 27.62 6.09
CA HIS A 106 -26.66 28.63 7.15
C HIS A 106 -26.59 28.04 8.57
N SER A 107 -27.10 26.83 8.78
CA SER A 107 -27.08 26.15 10.09
C SER A 107 -25.69 25.79 10.61
N GLN A 108 -24.66 25.76 9.75
CA GLN A 108 -23.27 25.55 10.15
C GLN A 108 -22.54 26.86 10.43
N PHE A 109 -23.11 28.00 10.06
CA PHE A 109 -22.56 29.30 10.43
C PHE A 109 -22.93 29.65 11.87
N ARG A 110 -21.95 30.18 12.59
CA ARG A 110 -22.15 30.88 13.86
C ARG A 110 -22.05 32.36 13.62
N PHE A 111 -22.97 33.10 14.21
CA PHE A 111 -23.06 34.55 14.11
C PHE A 111 -22.85 35.16 15.49
N GLY A 112 -22.18 36.30 15.53
CA GLY A 112 -21.89 37.03 16.75
C GLY A 112 -21.56 38.49 16.44
N ARG A 113 -21.14 39.21 17.47
CA ARG A 113 -20.74 40.61 17.38
C ARG A 113 -19.41 40.82 18.06
N ASP A 114 -18.57 41.65 17.45
CA ASP A 114 -17.35 42.19 18.04
C ASP A 114 -17.44 43.71 17.98
N GLY A 115 -17.92 44.30 19.08
CA GLY A 115 -18.39 45.68 19.11
C GLY A 115 -19.45 45.93 18.03
N LYS A 116 -19.11 46.78 17.07
CA LYS A 116 -19.96 47.20 15.95
C LYS A 116 -19.88 46.31 14.71
N LYS A 117 -19.02 45.30 14.75
CA LYS A 117 -18.83 44.37 13.64
C LYS A 117 -19.74 43.18 13.82
N LEU A 118 -20.45 42.83 12.75
CA LEU A 118 -21.01 41.50 12.61
C LEU A 118 -19.87 40.53 12.34
N VAL A 119 -19.81 39.47 13.14
CA VAL A 119 -18.82 38.40 13.01
C VAL A 119 -19.57 37.13 12.67
N PHE A 120 -19.07 36.39 11.69
CA PHE A 120 -19.60 35.09 11.34
C PHE A 120 -18.45 34.10 11.17
N SER A 121 -18.71 32.83 11.44
CA SER A 121 -17.71 31.79 11.28
C SER A 121 -18.34 30.45 10.94
N PHE A 122 -17.58 29.57 10.31
CA PHE A 122 -17.93 28.16 10.17
C PHE A 122 -16.69 27.31 10.40
N THR A 123 -16.92 26.03 10.72
CA THR A 123 -15.83 25.04 10.85
C THR A 123 -15.67 24.28 9.55
N ALA A 124 -14.47 24.31 8.98
CA ALA A 124 -14.14 23.65 7.72
C ALA A 124 -14.47 22.15 7.78
N PRO A 125 -15.37 21.64 6.93
CA PRO A 125 -15.78 20.24 6.98
C PRO A 125 -14.75 19.30 6.34
N VAL A 126 -13.87 19.84 5.49
CA VAL A 126 -12.84 19.11 4.75
C VAL A 126 -11.55 19.93 4.66
N SER A 127 -10.44 19.24 4.44
CA SER A 127 -9.15 19.87 4.10
C SER A 127 -9.01 20.01 2.58
N GLY A 128 -8.30 21.02 2.11
CA GLY A 128 -7.96 21.20 0.70
C GLY A 128 -7.56 22.63 0.35
N THR A 129 -7.15 22.82 -0.90
CA THR A 129 -6.93 24.15 -1.49
C THR A 129 -8.25 24.66 -2.06
N VAL A 130 -8.63 25.90 -1.73
CA VAL A 130 -9.81 26.54 -2.31
C VAL A 130 -9.49 27.01 -3.72
N GLU A 131 -10.25 26.55 -4.71
CA GLU A 131 -10.15 27.02 -6.11
C GLU A 131 -10.95 28.30 -6.33
N ASN A 132 -12.21 28.28 -5.89
CA ASN A 132 -13.14 29.39 -5.95
C ASN A 132 -14.12 29.31 -4.78
N ALA A 133 -14.64 30.44 -4.33
CA ALA A 133 -15.66 30.49 -3.30
C ALA A 133 -16.58 31.69 -3.49
N ALA A 134 -17.81 31.55 -3.01
CA ALA A 134 -18.78 32.63 -2.95
C ALA A 134 -19.58 32.54 -1.65
N LEU A 135 -20.02 33.69 -1.14
CA LEU A 135 -20.87 33.79 0.04
C LEU A 135 -22.25 34.30 -0.37
N THR A 136 -23.28 33.52 -0.07
CA THR A 136 -24.66 33.96 -0.23
C THR A 136 -25.16 34.58 1.07
N VAL A 137 -25.64 35.82 0.99
CA VAL A 137 -26.14 36.60 2.12
C VAL A 137 -27.62 36.89 1.92
N TYR A 138 -28.41 36.56 2.94
CA TYR A 138 -29.81 36.95 3.04
C TYR A 138 -29.95 38.16 3.97
N ALA A 139 -30.72 39.15 3.54
CA ALA A 139 -30.97 40.37 4.28
C ALA A 139 -32.28 40.32 5.06
N ALA A 140 -32.22 39.87 6.32
CA ALA A 140 -33.30 40.10 7.27
C ALA A 140 -33.44 41.61 7.60
N PHE A 141 -32.35 42.38 7.50
CA PHE A 141 -32.31 43.83 7.63
C PHE A 141 -31.33 44.45 6.62
N TYR A 142 -31.42 45.76 6.42
CA TYR A 142 -30.70 46.50 5.38
C TYR A 142 -29.18 46.51 5.57
N PHE A 143 -28.44 45.87 4.66
CA PHE A 143 -26.99 46.02 4.59
C PHE A 143 -26.65 47.34 3.89
N LEU A 144 -26.37 48.39 4.69
CA LEU A 144 -26.06 49.74 4.23
C LEU A 144 -24.64 49.85 3.66
N ASN A 145 -24.40 49.24 2.49
CA ASN A 145 -23.09 49.14 1.85
C ASN A 145 -22.02 48.65 2.82
N SER A 146 -22.33 47.54 3.51
CA SER A 146 -21.52 47.01 4.59
C SER A 146 -20.30 46.29 4.02
N ARG A 147 -19.11 46.62 4.51
CA ARG A 147 -17.85 46.04 4.03
C ARG A 147 -17.45 44.87 4.91
N TYR A 148 -17.24 43.71 4.29
CA TYR A 148 -16.84 42.48 4.95
C TYR A 148 -15.49 42.00 4.46
N THR A 149 -14.74 41.38 5.37
CA THR A 149 -13.52 40.64 5.07
C THR A 149 -13.73 39.17 5.43
N PHE A 150 -13.50 38.26 4.49
CA PHE A 150 -13.63 36.82 4.70
C PHE A 150 -12.82 36.03 3.66
N MET A 151 -12.13 34.96 4.08
CA MET A 151 -11.30 34.11 3.20
C MET A 151 -10.41 34.95 2.26
N ASN A 152 -9.60 35.83 2.85
CA ASN A 152 -8.72 36.79 2.15
C ASN A 152 -9.41 37.71 1.13
N SER A 153 -10.73 37.76 1.13
CA SER A 153 -11.54 38.59 0.23
C SER A 153 -12.11 39.77 0.97
N THR A 154 -12.25 40.89 0.27
CA THR A 154 -12.98 42.06 0.77
C THR A 154 -14.09 42.39 -0.21
N PHE A 155 -15.32 42.50 0.29
CA PHE A 155 -16.49 42.76 -0.54
C PHE A 155 -17.51 43.61 0.23
N ASN A 156 -18.38 44.27 -0.53
CA ASN A 156 -19.45 45.08 0.03
C ASN A 156 -20.79 44.41 -0.21
N VAL A 157 -21.64 44.45 0.81
CA VAL A 157 -23.02 43.96 0.78
C VAL A 157 -23.95 45.16 0.84
N SER A 158 -24.75 45.32 -0.22
CA SER A 158 -25.73 46.41 -0.39
C SER A 158 -27.11 45.83 -0.66
N LEU A 159 -27.65 45.09 0.30
CA LEU A 159 -28.94 44.40 0.19
C LEU A 159 -30.00 45.07 1.07
N ILE A 160 -31.23 45.15 0.58
CA ILE A 160 -32.39 45.62 1.38
C ILE A 160 -33.17 44.44 1.96
N ASN A 161 -34.07 44.70 2.91
CA ASN A 161 -34.86 43.65 3.58
C ASN A 161 -35.54 42.69 2.58
N GLY A 162 -35.43 41.39 2.84
CA GLY A 162 -35.96 40.31 2.02
C GLY A 162 -35.09 39.90 0.84
N GLN A 163 -34.02 40.64 0.51
CA GLN A 163 -33.15 40.30 -0.62
C GLN A 163 -32.11 39.24 -0.27
N THR A 164 -31.72 38.50 -1.30
CA THR A 164 -30.57 37.59 -1.25
C THR A 164 -29.57 38.04 -2.33
N GLY A 165 -28.28 38.01 -1.99
CA GLY A 165 -27.21 38.25 -2.96
C GLY A 165 -26.07 37.26 -2.75
N THR A 166 -25.38 36.93 -3.84
CA THR A 166 -24.20 36.06 -3.82
C THR A 166 -22.97 36.90 -4.17
N PHE A 167 -21.97 36.85 -3.29
CA PHE A 167 -20.77 37.67 -3.36
C PHE A 167 -19.56 36.77 -3.61
N PRO A 168 -18.83 36.94 -4.72
CA PRO A 168 -17.63 36.15 -4.97
C PRO A 168 -16.54 36.50 -3.96
N LEU A 169 -15.85 35.48 -3.44
CA LEU A 169 -14.70 35.63 -2.55
C LEU A 169 -13.43 35.58 -3.40
N SER A 170 -13.12 36.69 -4.06
CA SER A 170 -12.03 36.79 -5.05
C SER A 170 -10.63 36.50 -4.51
N GLY A 171 -10.41 36.66 -3.20
CA GLY A 171 -9.14 36.34 -2.54
C GLY A 171 -9.07 34.92 -1.98
N ALA A 172 -10.13 34.12 -2.12
CA ALA A 172 -10.17 32.77 -1.53
C ALA A 172 -9.35 31.75 -2.33
N ALA A 173 -9.12 31.98 -3.63
CA ALA A 173 -8.34 31.08 -4.47
C ALA A 173 -6.93 30.88 -3.90
N GLY A 174 -6.48 29.62 -3.79
CA GLY A 174 -5.21 29.24 -3.19
C GLY A 174 -5.18 29.19 -1.67
N LEU A 175 -6.27 29.55 -0.97
CA LEU A 175 -6.35 29.42 0.48
C LEU A 175 -6.30 27.93 0.88
N GLN A 176 -5.34 27.58 1.74
CA GLN A 176 -5.26 26.25 2.34
C GLN A 176 -6.21 26.14 3.52
N MET A 177 -7.15 25.20 3.44
CA MET A 177 -8.10 24.88 4.51
C MET A 177 -7.75 23.54 5.14
N THR A 178 -7.84 23.47 6.47
CA THR A 178 -7.73 22.22 7.22
C THR A 178 -9.08 21.84 7.81
N GLN A 179 -9.49 20.58 7.72
CA GLN A 179 -10.69 20.09 8.37
C GLN A 179 -10.67 20.40 9.88
N GLY A 180 -11.77 20.93 10.40
CA GLY A 180 -11.89 21.38 11.79
C GLY A 180 -11.37 22.80 12.03
N GLN A 181 -10.73 23.45 11.06
CA GLN A 181 -10.32 24.85 11.16
C GLN A 181 -11.54 25.77 11.20
N VAL A 182 -11.55 26.75 12.10
CA VAL A 182 -12.59 27.78 12.13
C VAL A 182 -12.19 28.94 11.21
N LEU A 183 -13.01 29.19 10.19
CA LEU A 183 -12.87 30.33 9.30
C LEU A 183 -13.81 31.43 9.77
N THR A 184 -13.26 32.63 9.99
CA THR A 184 -14.01 33.76 10.53
C THR A 184 -14.00 34.93 9.55
N GLY A 185 -15.18 35.51 9.33
CA GLY A 185 -15.37 36.75 8.60
C GLY A 185 -15.97 37.81 9.51
N SER A 186 -15.68 39.07 9.21
CA SER A 186 -16.30 40.18 9.94
C SER A 186 -16.46 41.40 9.06
N GLY A 187 -17.38 42.27 9.45
CA GLY A 187 -17.63 43.51 8.74
C GLY A 187 -18.66 44.37 9.43
N CYS A 188 -18.81 45.59 8.95
CA CYS A 188 -19.76 46.54 9.50
C CYS A 188 -20.26 47.49 8.39
N THR A 189 -21.26 48.28 8.73
CA THR A 189 -21.93 49.23 7.83
C THR A 189 -21.04 50.34 7.32
N ALA A 190 -21.56 51.08 6.32
CA ALA A 190 -20.98 52.31 5.81
C ALA A 190 -19.55 52.11 5.30
N ASN A 191 -19.36 51.12 4.44
CA ASN A 191 -18.08 50.77 3.82
C ASN A 191 -16.94 50.46 4.83
N GLY A 192 -17.30 49.96 6.02
CA GLY A 192 -16.34 49.64 7.08
C GLY A 192 -16.16 50.74 8.12
N ASN A 193 -16.91 51.84 8.04
CA ASN A 193 -16.85 52.94 9.02
C ASN A 193 -17.55 52.61 10.35
N CYS A 194 -18.37 51.56 10.41
CA CYS A 194 -19.03 51.07 11.63
C CYS A 194 -19.83 52.18 12.36
N ILE A 195 -20.83 52.75 11.68
CA ILE A 195 -21.67 53.82 12.22
C ILE A 195 -22.78 53.29 13.14
N TRP A 196 -23.08 54.05 14.21
CA TRP A 196 -24.21 53.80 15.13
C TRP A 196 -25.53 53.64 14.36
N GLY A 197 -26.35 52.64 14.75
CA GLY A 197 -27.59 52.29 14.04
C GLY A 197 -27.41 51.47 12.75
N GLY A 198 -26.21 50.98 12.47
CA GLY A 198 -25.96 50.07 11.35
C GLY A 198 -26.48 48.64 11.56
N ASN A 199 -26.48 47.83 10.49
CA ASN A 199 -26.67 46.38 10.56
C ASN A 199 -25.69 45.77 11.57
N GLY A 200 -26.24 45.28 12.69
CA GLY A 200 -25.45 44.78 13.81
C GLY A 200 -24.82 45.86 14.68
N ASP A 201 -25.39 47.08 14.72
CA ASP A 201 -25.00 48.14 15.68
C ASP A 201 -26.04 48.33 16.81
N ASP A 202 -27.33 48.06 16.60
CA ASP A 202 -28.33 48.26 17.66
C ASP A 202 -28.91 46.93 18.16
N THR A 203 -28.70 46.67 19.46
CA THR A 203 -29.42 45.72 20.33
C THR A 203 -29.43 44.23 19.94
N VAL A 204 -28.60 43.44 20.65
CA VAL A 204 -29.12 42.25 21.37
C VAL A 204 -29.22 42.65 22.82
#